data_AF-A0A941JS99-F1
#
_entry.id   AF-A0A941JS99-F1
#
_cell.length_a   1.000
_cell.length_b   1.000
_cell.length_c   1.000
_cell.angle_alpha   90.00
_cell.angle_beta   90.00
_cell.angle_gamma   90.00
#
_symmetry.space_group_name_H-M   'P 1'
#
loop_
_entity.id
_entity.type
_entity.pdbx_description
1 polymer ?
#
loop_
_entity_poly.entity_id
_entity_poly.type
_entity_poly.pdbx_seq_one_letter_code
_entity_poly.pdbx_strand_id
1 'polypeptide(L)'
;MYVKNNHKNPLRIKRLELGNLGDWKNVGEGVYELRMTFGSGYRVYFAGEGDRMVIILGGGDKSTQAKELINAQALWRAYKNEIERFLRDF
;
A
#
# COMPACT_ATOMS: atom_id res chain seq x y z
N MET A 1 -6.82 0.98 -9.90
CA MET A 1 -5.80 0.28 -9.08
C MET A 1 -4.42 0.62 -9.63
N TYR A 2 -3.72 1.59 -9.02
CA TYR A 2 -2.33 1.92 -9.38
C TYR A 2 -1.41 1.10 -8.47
N VAL A 3 -0.54 0.27 -9.06
CA VAL A 3 0.39 -0.60 -8.32
C VAL A 3 1.81 -0.17 -8.66
N LYS A 4 2.48 0.54 -7.73
CA LYS A 4 3.90 0.86 -7.87
C LYS A 4 4.71 -0.27 -7.25
N ASN A 5 5.38 -1.04 -8.10
CA ASN A 5 6.15 -2.21 -7.68
C ASN A 5 7.65 -1.91 -7.77
N ASN A 6 8.33 -1.79 -6.63
CA ASN A 6 9.77 -1.54 -6.58
C ASN A 6 10.61 -2.83 -6.72
N HIS A 7 9.99 -4.03 -6.78
CA HIS A 7 10.70 -5.30 -6.85
C HIS A 7 10.06 -6.29 -7.86
N LYS A 8 10.90 -6.91 -8.70
CA LYS A 8 10.50 -7.73 -9.87
C LYS A 8 10.00 -9.13 -9.48
N ASN A 9 8.68 -9.37 -9.36
CA ASN A 9 8.05 -10.67 -9.70
C ASN A 9 6.51 -10.62 -9.84
N PRO A 10 5.93 -10.76 -11.06
CA PRO A 10 4.49 -10.62 -11.32
C PRO A 10 3.60 -11.80 -10.85
N LEU A 11 4.15 -13.00 -10.60
CA LEU A 11 3.36 -14.17 -10.15
C LEU A 11 2.76 -13.99 -8.74
N ARG A 12 3.28 -13.04 -7.96
CA ARG A 12 2.94 -12.84 -6.54
C ARG A 12 1.73 -11.92 -6.34
N ILE A 13 1.48 -11.00 -7.29
CA ILE A 13 0.33 -10.08 -7.26
C ILE A 13 -1.00 -10.83 -7.52
N LYS A 14 -1.00 -11.82 -8.41
CA LYS A 14 -2.19 -12.65 -8.74
C LYS A 14 -2.82 -13.37 -7.54
N ARG A 15 -2.11 -13.53 -6.42
CA ARG A 15 -2.67 -14.19 -5.21
C ARG A 15 -3.37 -13.21 -4.27
N LEU A 16 -3.10 -11.91 -4.37
CA LEU A 16 -3.89 -10.87 -3.68
C LEU A 16 -5.34 -10.86 -4.19
N GLU A 17 -5.56 -11.23 -5.44
CA GLU A 17 -6.89 -11.33 -6.07
C GLU A 17 -7.74 -12.51 -5.53
N LEU A 18 -7.12 -13.50 -4.88
CA LEU A 18 -7.80 -14.72 -4.40
C LEU A 18 -8.40 -14.58 -2.98
N GLY A 19 -8.50 -13.37 -2.43
CA GLY A 19 -9.26 -13.11 -1.19
C GLY A 19 -8.60 -13.57 0.13
N ASN A 20 -7.45 -14.25 0.08
CA ASN A 20 -6.68 -14.59 1.28
C ASN A 20 -5.78 -13.42 1.70
N LEU A 21 -6.42 -12.35 2.20
CA LEU A 21 -5.75 -11.13 2.64
C LEU A 21 -4.78 -11.38 3.81
N GLY A 22 -5.04 -12.34 4.70
CA GLY A 22 -4.17 -12.62 5.84
C GLY A 22 -4.31 -11.59 6.97
N ASP A 23 -3.26 -11.42 7.79
CA ASP A 23 -3.24 -10.47 8.92
C ASP A 23 -3.13 -9.03 8.39
N TRP A 24 -4.01 -8.14 8.82
CA TRP A 24 -3.92 -6.72 8.47
C TRP A 24 -4.19 -5.84 9.68
N LYS A 25 -3.62 -4.63 9.65
CA LYS A 25 -3.82 -3.62 10.68
C LYS A 25 -3.83 -2.22 10.12
N ASN A 26 -4.56 -1.33 10.77
CA ASN A 26 -4.42 0.10 10.54
C ASN A 26 -3.06 0.57 11.08
N VAL A 27 -2.34 1.37 10.30
CA VAL A 27 -1.02 1.92 10.64
C VAL A 27 -1.00 3.45 10.68
N GLY A 28 -2.19 4.06 10.78
CA GLY A 28 -2.37 5.51 10.88
C GLY A 28 -2.56 6.19 9.53
N GLU A 29 -3.09 7.42 9.59
CA GLU A 29 -3.31 8.31 8.44
C GLU A 29 -4.22 7.74 7.32
N GLY A 30 -5.03 6.72 7.63
CA GLY A 30 -5.87 6.03 6.64
C GLY A 30 -5.11 4.98 5.82
N VAL A 31 -3.88 4.62 6.24
CA VAL A 31 -3.07 3.55 5.66
C VAL A 31 -3.24 2.27 6.46
N TYR A 32 -3.32 1.15 5.76
CA TYR A 32 -3.41 -0.19 6.29
C TYR A 32 -2.22 -1.02 5.85
N GLU A 33 -1.69 -1.85 6.74
CA GLU A 33 -0.62 -2.81 6.47
C GLU A 33 -1.22 -4.22 6.43
N LEU A 34 -1.05 -4.90 5.31
CA LEU A 34 -1.32 -6.32 5.13
C LEU A 34 0.00 -7.09 5.30
N ARG A 35 0.04 -8.03 6.23
CA ARG A 35 1.19 -8.90 6.49
C ARG A 35 0.96 -10.25 5.86
N MET A 36 1.77 -10.56 4.85
CA MET A 36 1.74 -11.86 4.20
C MET A 36 2.81 -12.76 4.81
N THR A 37 2.39 -13.88 5.41
CA THR A 37 3.26 -14.81 6.13
C THR A 37 4.04 -15.78 5.23
N PHE A 38 3.84 -15.75 3.90
CA PHE A 38 4.53 -16.62 2.96
C PHE A 38 5.75 -15.94 2.30
N GLY A 39 6.83 -16.69 2.11
CA GLY A 39 8.08 -16.20 1.51
C GLY A 39 8.92 -15.36 2.47
N SER A 40 9.55 -14.28 1.98
CA SER A 40 10.43 -13.39 2.76
C SER A 40 9.72 -12.48 3.77
N GLY A 41 8.39 -12.60 3.92
CA GLY A 41 7.56 -11.71 4.75
C GLY A 41 7.25 -10.39 4.05
N TYR A 42 6.27 -10.40 3.14
CA TYR A 42 5.83 -9.20 2.43
C TYR A 42 4.89 -8.33 3.27
N ARG A 43 4.95 -7.01 3.06
CA ARG A 43 3.98 -6.06 3.60
C ARG A 43 3.36 -5.26 2.47
N VAL A 44 2.05 -5.39 2.29
CA VAL A 44 1.32 -4.51 1.36
C VAL A 44 0.75 -3.36 2.16
N TYR A 45 1.09 -2.13 1.81
CA TYR A 45 0.44 -0.96 2.37
C TYR A 45 -0.64 -0.50 1.40
N PHE A 46 -1.84 -0.27 1.90
CA PHE A 46 -2.93 0.24 1.06
C PHE A 46 -3.69 1.34 1.79
N ALA A 47 -4.21 2.28 1.02
CA ALA A 47 -5.06 3.35 1.50
C ALA A 47 -6.14 3.61 0.45
N GLY A 48 -7.34 3.98 0.88
CA GLY A 48 -8.43 4.20 -0.05
C GLY A 48 -9.49 5.13 0.50
N GLU A 49 -10.20 5.77 -0.42
CA GLU A 49 -11.32 6.66 -0.16
C GLU A 49 -12.36 6.42 -1.26
N GLY A 50 -13.57 6.02 -0.86
CA GLY A 50 -14.62 5.62 -1.80
C GLY A 50 -14.22 4.41 -2.66
N ASP A 51 -14.30 4.58 -3.98
CA ASP A 51 -13.95 3.60 -5.00
C ASP A 51 -12.47 3.60 -5.40
N ARG A 52 -11.66 4.49 -4.80
CA ARG A 52 -10.24 4.66 -5.12
C ARG A 52 -9.36 3.98 -4.08
N MET A 53 -8.46 3.12 -4.56
CA MET A 53 -7.48 2.43 -3.72
C MET A 53 -6.07 2.63 -4.28
N VAL A 54 -5.18 3.09 -3.42
CA VAL A 54 -3.74 3.20 -3.64
C VAL A 54 -3.07 2.00 -2.97
N ILE A 55 -2.32 1.21 -3.75
CA ILE A 55 -1.59 0.04 -3.26
C ILE A 55 -0.09 0.30 -3.42
N ILE A 56 0.62 0.20 -2.31
CA ILE A 56 2.06 0.36 -2.21
C ILE A 56 2.62 -0.99 -1.78
N LEU A 57 3.29 -1.66 -2.71
CA LEU A 57 3.92 -2.95 -2.45
C LEU A 57 5.26 -2.71 -1.73
N GLY A 58 5.31 -3.07 -0.45
CA GLY A 58 6.55 -3.17 0.34
C GLY A 58 7.08 -4.60 0.30
N GLY A 59 8.37 -4.76 0.14
CA GLY A 59 8.97 -6.06 -0.09
C GLY A 59 10.45 -6.04 0.24
N GLY A 60 10.76 -6.27 1.51
CA GLY A 60 12.13 -6.23 2.00
C GLY A 60 12.26 -6.80 3.41
N ASP A 61 13.50 -6.84 3.87
CA ASP A 61 13.89 -7.28 5.20
C ASP A 61 13.22 -6.42 6.31
N LYS A 62 13.13 -6.94 7.55
CA LYS A 62 12.50 -6.22 8.67
C LYS A 62 13.08 -4.81 8.87
N SER A 63 14.35 -4.62 8.51
CA SER A 63 15.08 -3.36 8.56
C SER A 63 14.53 -2.25 7.64
N THR A 64 13.82 -2.58 6.55
CA THR A 64 13.28 -1.59 5.61
C THR A 64 11.82 -1.22 5.88
N GLN A 65 11.15 -1.94 6.78
CA GLN A 65 9.70 -1.81 7.02
C GLN A 65 9.28 -0.44 7.54
N ALA A 66 10.07 0.17 8.44
CA ALA A 66 9.77 1.51 8.96
C ALA A 66 9.83 2.58 7.87
N LYS A 67 10.83 2.49 6.98
CA LYS A 67 10.98 3.41 5.84
C LYS A 67 9.85 3.24 4.84
N GLU A 68 9.44 2.01 4.57
CA GLU A 68 8.30 1.72 3.70
C GLU A 68 6.98 2.26 4.25
N LEU A 69 6.74 2.15 5.56
CA LEU A 69 5.56 2.74 6.19
C LEU A 69 5.52 4.27 6.04
N ILE A 70 6.63 4.94 6.34
CA ILE A 70 6.74 6.40 6.19
C ILE A 70 6.48 6.81 4.74
N ASN A 71 7.07 6.09 3.78
CA ASN A 71 6.84 6.35 2.36
C ASN A 71 5.37 6.13 1.97
N ALA A 72 4.72 5.12 2.54
CA ALA A 72 3.32 4.83 2.25
C ALA A 72 2.40 5.95 2.74
N GLN A 73 2.62 6.43 3.97
CA GLN A 73 1.91 7.58 4.53
C GLN A 73 2.15 8.86 3.72
N ALA A 74 3.41 9.12 3.34
CA ALA A 74 3.76 10.28 2.53
C ALA A 74 3.09 10.27 1.14
N LEU A 75 3.10 9.12 0.46
CA LEU A 75 2.44 8.96 -0.84
C LEU A 75 0.91 9.14 -0.73
N TRP A 76 0.30 8.58 0.31
CA TRP A 76 -1.12 8.77 0.56
C TRP A 76 -1.48 10.22 0.84
N ARG A 77 -0.68 10.93 1.64
CA ARG A 77 -0.87 12.35 1.90
C ARG A 77 -0.75 13.20 0.63
N ALA A 78 0.26 12.93 -0.19
CA ALA A 78 0.44 13.62 -1.47
C ALA A 78 -0.76 13.42 -2.40
N TYR A 79 -1.28 12.19 -2.46
CA TYR A 79 -2.47 11.86 -3.25
C TYR A 79 -3.72 12.62 -2.78
N LYS A 80 -3.98 12.67 -1.46
CA LYS A 80 -5.10 13.43 -0.92
C LYS A 80 -4.99 14.92 -1.24
N ASN A 81 -3.81 15.50 -1.07
CA ASN A 81 -3.58 16.91 -1.39
C ASN A 81 -3.82 17.22 -2.87
N GLU A 82 -3.45 16.31 -3.77
CA GLU A 82 -3.69 16.46 -5.22
C GLU A 82 -5.19 16.41 -5.55
N ILE A 83 -5.93 15.48 -4.95
CA ILE A 83 -7.39 15.42 -5.11
C ILE A 83 -8.06 16.67 -4.54
N GLU A 84 -7.70 17.08 -3.33
CA GLU A 84 -8.28 18.28 -2.70
C GLU A 84 -8.00 19.53 -3.54
N ARG A 85 -6.80 19.65 -4.12
CA ARG A 85 -6.47 20.73 -5.04
C ARG A 85 -7.34 20.66 -6.29
N PHE A 86 -7.44 19.49 -6.92
CA PHE A 86 -8.28 19.29 -8.10
C PHE A 86 -9.73 19.69 -7.80
N LEU A 87 -10.30 19.24 -6.68
CA LEU A 87 -11.69 19.56 -6.30
C LEU A 87 -11.92 21.04 -5.93
N ARG A 88 -10.87 21.81 -5.60
CA ARG A 88 -10.97 23.26 -5.34
C ARG A 88 -10.94 24.10 -6.60
N ASP A 89 -10.37 23.56 -7.68
CA ASP A 89 -10.20 24.24 -8.96
C ASP A 89 -11.43 24.05 -9.91
N PHE A 90 -12.49 23.36 -9.44
CA PHE A 90 -13.80 23.20 -10.09
C PHE A 90 -14.93 23.63 -9.14
#